data_AF-A0A9P8C6Q0-F1
#
_entry.id   AF-A0A9P8C6Q0-F1
#
_cell.length_a   1.000
_cell.length_b   1.000
_cell.length_c   1.000
_cell.angle_alpha   90.00
_cell.angle_beta   90.00
_cell.angle_gamma   90.00
#
_symmetry.space_group_name_H-M   'P 1'
#
loop_
_entity.id
_entity.type
_entity.pdbx_description
1 polymer ?
#
loop_
_entity_poly.entity_id
_entity_poly.type
_entity_poly.pdbx_seq_one_letter_code
_entity_poly.pdbx_strand_id
1 'polypeptide(L)' 'MANGFQVEDFYEVLGVPDFAELDVLREAYRKLALLLHPDKNRRPTATEEFQRLGRAWDTLRDPERRVAYD' A
#
# COMPACT_ATOMS: atom_id res chain seq x y z
N MET A 1 -23.95 7.30 -9.62
CA MET A 1 -22.90 7.16 -8.58
C MET A 1 -22.21 5.86 -8.91
N ALA A 2 -20.98 5.91 -9.41
CA ALA A 2 -20.32 4.73 -9.97
C ALA A 2 -20.07 3.72 -8.85
N ASN A 3 -20.69 2.55 -8.97
CA ASN A 3 -20.31 1.35 -8.24
C ASN A 3 -18.91 0.95 -8.71
N GLY A 4 -17.87 1.45 -8.05
CA GLY A 4 -16.53 0.91 -8.17
C GLY A 4 -16.40 -0.26 -7.21
N PHE A 5 -16.49 -1.49 -7.71
CA PHE A 5 -15.97 -2.64 -6.98
C PHE A 5 -14.56 -2.28 -6.50
N GLN A 6 -14.33 -2.40 -5.20
CA GLN A 6 -13.07 -2.09 -4.52
C GLN A 6 -11.96 -3.02 -5.04
N VAL A 7 -11.41 -2.71 -6.21
CA VAL A 7 -10.07 -3.15 -6.58
C VAL A 7 -9.17 -2.29 -5.72
N GLU A 8 -8.55 -2.89 -4.69
CA GLU A 8 -7.57 -2.20 -3.85
C GLU A 8 -6.46 -1.66 -4.75
N ASP A 9 -6.46 -0.36 -5.01
CA ASP A 9 -5.38 0.28 -5.73
C ASP A 9 -4.16 0.36 -4.81
N PHE A 10 -3.08 -0.34 -5.17
CA PHE A 10 -1.86 -0.39 -4.37
C PHE A 10 -1.17 0.98 -4.24
N TYR A 11 -1.35 1.88 -5.21
CA TYR A 11 -0.86 3.25 -5.11
C TYR A 11 -1.68 4.06 -4.11
N GLU A 12 -3.01 3.90 -4.09
CA GLU A 12 -3.87 4.51 -3.07
C GLU A 12 -3.57 3.97 -1.67
N VAL A 13 -3.29 2.67 -1.53
CA VAL A 13 -2.90 2.05 -0.25
C VAL A 13 -1.59 2.65 0.28
N LEU A 14 -0.63 2.94 -0.59
CA LEU A 14 0.61 3.63 -0.23
C LEU A 14 0.46 5.15 -0.13
N GLY A 15 -0.67 5.71 -0.58
CA GLY A 15 -0.91 7.15 -0.61
C GLY A 15 0.02 7.88 -1.58
N VAL A 16 0.40 7.24 -2.68
CA VAL A 16 1.28 7.79 -3.71
C VAL A 16 0.58 7.85 -5.07
N PRO A 17 1.06 8.65 -6.03
CA PRO A 17 0.60 8.56 -7.41
C PRO A 17 1.06 7.25 -8.09
N ASP A 18 0.33 6.85 -9.13
CA ASP A 18 0.63 5.71 -10.03
C ASP A 18 2.01 5.83 -10.72
N PHE A 19 2.45 7.04 -11.02
CA PHE A 19 3.77 7.33 -11.58
C PHE A 19 4.90 7.41 -10.53
N ALA A 20 4.64 7.08 -9.27
CA ALA A 20 5.65 7.15 -8.21
C ALA A 20 6.85 6.22 -8.48
N GLU A 21 8.05 6.74 -8.27
CA GLU A 21 9.29 5.97 -8.34
C GLU A 21 9.46 5.05 -7.13
N LEU A 22 10.31 4.03 -7.26
CA LEU A 22 10.56 3.04 -6.21
C LEU A 22 10.99 3.66 -4.88
N ASP A 23 11.76 4.74 -4.91
CA ASP A 23 12.19 5.45 -3.70
C ASP A 23 11.02 6.10 -2.96
N VAL A 24 10.07 6.69 -3.70
CA VAL A 24 8.84 7.28 -3.15
C VAL A 24 7.96 6.19 -2.54
N LEU A 25 7.77 5.08 -3.25
CA LEU A 25 7.05 3.90 -2.75
C LEU A 25 7.68 3.37 -1.44
N ARG A 26 9.01 3.29 -1.40
CA ARG A 26 9.77 2.80 -0.25
C ARG A 26 9.68 3.73 0.95
N GLU A 27 9.68 5.04 0.72
CA GLU A 27 9.52 6.03 1.78
C GLU A 27 8.10 6.02 2.35
N ALA A 28 7.09 5.99 1.47
CA ALA A 28 5.68 5.92 1.84
C ALA A 28 5.38 4.65 2.65
N TYR A 29 5.84 3.49 2.19
CA TYR A 29 5.72 2.23 2.90
C TYR A 29 6.32 2.31 4.32
N ARG A 30 7.53 2.86 4.46
CA ARG A 30 8.18 2.97 5.78
C ARG A 30 7.40 3.89 6.73
N LYS A 31 6.90 5.03 6.24
CA LYS A 31 6.08 5.95 7.04
C LYS A 31 4.78 5.28 7.50
N LEU A 32 4.06 4.66 6.58
CA LEU A 32 2.78 3.99 6.87
C LEU A 32 2.98 2.77 7.78
N ALA A 33 4.03 1.97 7.58
CA ALA A 33 4.32 0.82 8.40
C ALA A 33 4.55 1.19 9.87
N LEU A 34 5.18 2.34 10.14
CA LEU A 34 5.35 2.86 11.50
C LEU A 34 4.03 3.36 12.12
N LEU A 35 3.17 3.97 11.31
CA LEU A 35 1.86 4.51 11.75
C LEU A 35 0.82 3.41 11.99
N LEU A 36 0.83 2.37 11.14
CA LEU A 36 -0.13 1.27 11.14
C LEU A 36 0.37 0.07 11.96
N HIS A 37 1.59 0.10 12.50
CA HIS A 37 2.16 -1.04 13.20
C HIS A 37 1.24 -1.49 14.36
N PRO A 38 0.80 -2.77 14.39
CA PRO A 38 -0.21 -3.25 15.35
C PRO A 38 0.24 -3.16 16.81
N ASP A 39 1.55 -3.19 17.07
CA ASP A 39 2.12 -2.96 18.42
C ASP A 39 1.85 -1.53 18.94
N LYS A 40 1.88 -0.53 18.05
CA LYS A 40 1.66 0.87 18.39
C LYS A 40 0.21 1.30 18.20
N ASN A 41 -0.54 0.59 17.35
CA ASN A 41 -1.88 0.95 16.94
C ASN A 41 -2.89 -0.13 17.36
N ARG A 42 -3.67 0.15 18.40
CA ARG A 42 -4.66 -0.78 18.99
C ARG A 42 -6.00 -0.82 18.25
N ARG A 43 -6.09 -0.18 17.07
CA ARG A 43 -7.31 -0.22 16.27
C ARG A 43 -7.54 -1.65 15.77
N PRO A 44 -8.79 -2.15 15.78
CA PRO A 44 -9.10 -3.49 15.26
C PRO A 44 -8.74 -3.63 13.76
N THR A 45 -8.68 -2.51 13.03
CA THR A 45 -8.31 -2.46 11.61
C THR A 45 -6.81 -2.45 11.36
N ALA A 46 -5.96 -2.22 12.37
CA ALA A 46 -4.53 -2.02 12.17
C ALA A 46 -3.85 -3.23 11.51
N THR A 47 -4.22 -4.44 11.90
CA THR A 47 -3.73 -5.68 11.29
C THR A 47 -4.10 -5.77 9.81
N GLU A 48 -5.35 -5.46 9.48
CA GLU A 48 -5.84 -5.51 8.09
C GLU A 48 -5.17 -4.43 7.23
N GLU A 49 -5.12 -3.19 7.72
CA GLU A 49 -4.45 -2.07 7.05
C GLU A 49 -2.95 -2.36 6.84
N PHE A 50 -2.28 -2.96 7.83
CA PHE A 50 -0.87 -3.36 7.70
C PHE A 50 -0.66 -4.48 6.68
N GLN A 51 -1.58 -5.45 6.62
CA GLN A 51 -1.53 -6.50 5.59
C GLN A 51 -1.76 -5.95 4.18
N ARG A 52 -2.70 -5.02 4.02
CA ARG A 52 -2.94 -4.32 2.75
C ARG A 52 -1.69 -3.56 2.31
N LEU A 53 -1.10 -2.79 3.23
CA LEU A 53 0.16 -2.07 3.01
C LEU A 53 1.29 -3.01 2.57
N GLY A 54 1.41 -4.17 3.21
CA GLY A 54 2.40 -5.19 2.87
C GLY A 54 2.22 -5.74 1.45
N ARG A 55 0.99 -6.05 1.05
CA ARG A 55 0.68 -6.54 -0.32
C ARG A 55 0.97 -5.48 -1.38
N ALA A 56 0.55 -4.24 -1.14
CA ALA A 56 0.80 -3.13 -2.06
C ALA A 56 2.30 -2.93 -2.29
N TRP A 57 3.09 -2.90 -1.20
CA TRP A 57 4.53 -2.79 -1.29
C TRP A 57 5.18 -3.99 -1.99
N ASP A 58 4.75 -5.23 -1.69
CA ASP A 58 5.32 -6.44 -2.29
C ASP A 58 5.14 -6.50 -3.82
N THR A 59 4.01 -5.98 -4.32
CA THR A 59 3.76 -5.87 -5.75
C THR A 59 4.53 -4.71 -6.38
N LEU A 60 4.39 -3.51 -5.83
CA LEU A 60 4.91 -2.28 -6.47
C LEU A 60 6.44 -2.12 -6.36
N ARG A 61 7.08 -2.78 -5.39
CA ARG A 61 8.54 -2.77 -5.25
C ARG A 61 9.27 -3.58 -6.33
N ASP A 62 8.57 -4.54 -6.92
CA ASP A 62 9.12 -5.48 -7.89
C ASP A 62 8.70 -5.00 -9.28
N PRO A 63 9.65 -4.61 -10.14
CA PRO A 63 9.33 -4.11 -11.47
C PRO A 63 8.51 -5.09 -12.33
N GLU A 64 8.77 -6.39 -12.22
CA GLU A 64 8.06 -7.40 -13.01
C GLU A 64 6.62 -7.56 -12.50
N ARG A 65 6.44 -7.56 -11.18
CA ARG A 65 5.10 -7.67 -10.56
C ARG A 65 4.29 -6.39 -10.69
N ARG A 66 4.95 -5.23 -10.68
CA ARG A 66 4.34 -3.91 -10.93
C ARG A 66 3.83 -3.83 -12.36
N VAL A 67 4.63 -4.23 -13.35
CA VAL A 67 4.20 -4.27 -14.77
C VAL A 67 3.04 -5.24 -14.99
N ALA A 68 2.97 -6.35 -14.25
CA ALA A 68 1.84 -7.27 -14.32
C ALA A 68 0.57 -6.77 -13.59
N TYR A 69 0.72 -5.78 -12.71
CA TYR A 69 -0.36 -5.16 -11.94
C TYR A 69 -0.94 -3.93 -12.65
N ASP A 70 -0.06 -3.07 -13.19
CA ASP A 70 -0.40 -1.89 -14.01
C ASP A 70 -1.12 -2.28 -15.31
#